data_AF-A0A699VZI6-F1
#
_entry.id   AF-A0A699VZI6-F1
#
_cell.length_a   1.000
_cell.length_b   1.000
_cell.length_c   1.000
_cell.angle_alpha   90.00
_cell.angle_beta   90.00
_cell.angle_gamma   90.00
#
_symmetry.space_group_name_H-M   'P 1'
#
loop_
_entity.id
_entity.type
_entity.pdbx_description
1 polymer ?
#
loop_
_entity_poly.entity_id
_entity_poly.type
_entity_poly.pdbx_seq_one_letter_code
_entity_poly.pdbx_strand_id
1 'polypeptide(L)'
;LIENSKDTEKLRTEKLEPHMDGTICLNGRSWLSCYGDLRTVIMQESHKLKYYIHLGSDKMYQGMKKLYWWPNMKADITTYVSKCLTCAKVKAEHQRPSGLLVQPEILQ
;
A
#
# COMPACT_ATOMS: atom_id res chain seq x y z
N LEU A 1 -0.20 24.51 5.14
CA LEU A 1 0.26 23.23 5.70
C LEU A 1 -0.86 22.71 6.58
N ILE A 2 -1.72 21.85 6.04
CA ILE A 2 -2.78 21.22 6.81
C ILE A 2 -2.16 19.96 7.38
N GLU A 3 -1.84 19.94 8.67
CA GLU A 3 -1.71 18.68 9.39
C GLU A 3 -3.05 17.95 9.20
N ASN A 4 -3.01 16.77 8.59
CA ASN A 4 -4.19 15.90 8.63
C ASN A 4 -4.40 15.55 10.11
N SER A 5 -5.33 16.25 10.77
CA SER A 5 -5.67 16.07 12.19
C SER A 5 -5.91 14.59 12.57
N LYS A 6 -6.32 13.76 11.59
CA LYS A 6 -6.47 12.30 11.74
C LYS A 6 -5.14 11.56 11.96
N ASP A 7 -4.05 12.03 11.35
CA ASP A 7 -2.72 11.43 11.50
C ASP A 7 -2.14 11.75 12.88
N THR A 8 -2.37 12.97 13.38
CA THR A 8 -1.91 13.44 14.70
C THR A 8 -2.64 12.76 15.86
N GLU A 9 -3.95 12.53 15.74
CA GLU A 9 -4.74 11.81 16.76
C GLU A 9 -4.34 10.33 16.84
N LYS A 10 -4.11 9.67 15.70
CA LYS A 10 -3.66 8.27 15.68
C LYS A 10 -2.26 8.11 16.25
N LEU A 11 -1.37 9.08 15.99
CA LEU A 11 -0.03 9.13 16.56
C LEU A 11 -0.06 9.25 18.09
N ARG A 12 -1.04 9.98 18.63
CA ARG A 12 -1.16 10.26 20.07
C ARG A 12 -1.43 9.01 20.90
N THR A 13 -2.00 7.96 20.29
CA THR A 13 -2.33 6.69 20.95
C THR A 13 -1.17 5.69 20.91
N GLU A 14 -0.16 5.91 20.07
CA GLU A 14 0.92 4.96 19.81
C GLU A 14 2.26 5.52 20.31
N LYS A 15 2.94 4.78 21.20
CA LYS A 15 4.17 5.23 21.83
C LYS A 15 5.33 5.20 20.82
N LEU A 16 5.76 6.37 20.38
CA LEU A 16 6.93 6.55 19.52
C LEU A 16 8.21 6.58 20.35
N GLU A 17 9.21 5.82 19.92
CA GLU A 17 10.50 5.68 20.58
C GLU A 17 11.62 6.21 19.67
N PRO A 18 12.49 7.12 20.15
CA PRO A 18 13.67 7.51 19.39
C PRO A 18 14.67 6.35 19.30
N HIS A 19 15.31 6.20 18.14
CA HIS A 19 16.38 5.24 17.89
C HIS A 19 17.74 5.93 17.84
N MET A 20 18.83 5.17 18.03
CA MET A 20 20.19 5.72 18.16
C MET A 20 20.70 6.41 16.88
N ASP A 21 20.16 6.04 15.72
CA ASP A 21 20.49 6.65 14.42
C ASP A 21 19.69 7.93 14.13
N GLY A 22 18.92 8.43 15.10
CA GLY A 22 18.09 9.63 14.97
C GLY A 22 16.73 9.37 14.30
N THR A 23 16.39 8.13 13.96
CA THR A 23 15.05 7.78 13.48
C THR A 23 14.05 7.64 14.62
N ILE A 24 12.76 7.78 14.31
CA ILE A 24 11.66 7.51 15.24
C ILE A 24 11.08 6.14 14.91
N CYS A 25 10.81 5.32 15.92
CA CYS A 25 10.31 3.96 15.78
C CYS A 25 9.00 3.73 16.53
N LEU A 26 8.14 2.87 15.98
CA LEU A 26 6.95 2.34 16.63
C LEU A 26 7.01 0.81 16.67
N ASN A 27 7.07 0.22 17.86
CA ASN A 27 7.20 -1.23 18.07
C ASN A 27 8.36 -1.84 17.24
N GLY A 28 9.52 -1.18 17.24
CA GLY A 28 10.70 -1.61 16.49
C GLY A 28 10.65 -1.40 14.98
N ARG A 29 9.65 -0.67 14.46
CA ARG A 29 9.51 -0.32 13.04
C ARG A 29 9.76 1.17 12.84
N SER A 30 10.50 1.54 11.81
CA SER A 30 10.76 2.94 11.49
C SER A 30 9.46 3.66 11.11
N TRP A 31 9.17 4.72 11.84
CA TRP A 31 8.08 5.62 11.56
C TRP A 31 8.44 6.52 10.37
N LEU A 32 7.55 6.58 9.38
CA LEU A 32 7.75 7.45 8.21
C LEU A 32 6.84 8.68 8.27
N SER A 33 7.47 9.84 8.26
CA SER A 33 6.76 11.11 8.19
C SER A 33 5.95 11.22 6.89
N CYS A 34 4.85 11.99 6.93
CA CYS A 34 4.10 12.36 5.73
C CYS A 34 4.78 13.46 4.92
N TYR A 35 5.86 14.03 5.45
CA TYR A 35 6.61 15.10 4.81
C TYR A 35 7.72 14.53 3.91
N GLY A 36 7.87 15.13 2.74
CA GLY A 36 8.81 14.70 1.72
C GLY A 36 8.41 13.40 1.02
N ASP A 37 9.34 12.86 0.23
CA ASP A 37 9.06 11.74 -0.70
C ASP A 37 9.46 10.36 -0.16
N LEU A 38 9.84 10.27 1.13
CA LEU A 38 10.41 9.05 1.69
C LEU A 38 9.47 7.84 1.55
N ARG A 39 8.16 8.02 1.80
CA ARG A 39 7.15 6.97 1.61
C ARG A 39 7.11 6.50 0.15
N THR A 40 7.14 7.43 -0.79
CA THR A 40 7.13 7.16 -2.24
C THR A 40 8.38 6.42 -2.68
N VAL A 41 9.56 6.86 -2.24
CA VAL A 41 10.84 6.21 -2.55
C VAL A 41 10.85 4.77 -2.04
N ILE A 42 10.45 4.55 -0.78
CA ILE A 42 10.38 3.20 -0.21
C ILE A 42 9.36 2.33 -0.96
N MET A 43 8.20 2.87 -1.33
CA MET A 43 7.22 2.15 -2.16
C MET A 43 7.80 1.78 -3.53
N GLN A 44 8.54 2.69 -4.17
CA GLN A 44 9.17 2.45 -5.46
C GLN A 44 10.25 1.37 -5.39
N GLU A 45 11.16 1.45 -4.42
CA GLU A 45 12.22 0.44 -4.26
C GLU A 45 11.62 -0.92 -3.91
N SER A 46 10.59 -0.95 -3.06
CA SER A 46 9.84 -2.18 -2.77
C SER A 46 9.19 -2.72 -4.05
N HIS A 47 8.56 -1.85 -4.85
CA HIS A 47 7.93 -2.26 -6.09
C HIS A 47 8.91 -2.76 -7.15
N LYS A 48 10.19 -2.37 -7.13
CA LYS A 48 11.21 -2.91 -8.06
C LYS A 48 11.59 -4.36 -7.74
N LEU A 49 11.35 -4.83 -6.52
CA LEU A 49 11.64 -6.22 -6.17
C LEU A 49 10.72 -7.14 -6.97
N LYS A 50 11.30 -8.02 -7.79
CA LYS A 50 10.58 -9.00 -8.65
C LYS A 50 9.46 -9.73 -7.91
N TYR A 51 9.67 -9.99 -6.62
CA TYR A 51 8.71 -10.65 -5.75
C TYR A 51 7.41 -9.83 -5.54
N TYR A 52 7.46 -8.49 -5.51
CA TYR A 52 6.27 -7.67 -5.24
C TYR A 52 5.52 -7.23 -6.50
N ILE A 53 6.18 -7.14 -7.65
CA ILE A 53 5.58 -6.71 -8.93
C ILE A 53 4.39 -7.58 -9.33
N HIS A 54 4.54 -8.90 -9.24
CA HIS A 54 3.51 -9.84 -9.67
C HIS A 54 2.51 -10.19 -8.58
N LEU A 55 2.92 -10.08 -7.31
CA LEU A 55 2.15 -10.58 -6.18
C LEU A 55 1.20 -9.51 -5.59
N GLY A 56 1.25 -8.28 -6.12
CA GLY A 56 0.28 -7.23 -5.86
C GLY A 56 0.51 -6.45 -4.55
N SER A 57 -0.42 -5.54 -4.26
CA SER A 57 -0.36 -4.61 -3.12
C SER A 57 -0.31 -5.30 -1.76
N ASP A 58 -1.01 -6.43 -1.60
CA ASP A 58 -1.03 -7.15 -0.32
C ASP A 58 0.35 -7.71 0.02
N LYS A 59 1.07 -8.32 -0.92
CA LYS A 59 2.42 -8.84 -0.63
C LYS A 59 3.41 -7.73 -0.34
N MET A 60 3.32 -6.62 -1.07
CA MET A 60 4.11 -5.42 -0.80
C MET A 60 3.86 -4.91 0.63
N TYR A 61 2.59 -4.81 1.05
CA TYR A 61 2.23 -4.45 2.43
C TYR A 61 2.79 -5.44 3.46
N GLN A 62 2.65 -6.75 3.25
CA GLN A 62 3.15 -7.77 4.19
C GLN A 62 4.68 -7.72 4.36
N GLY A 63 5.41 -7.38 3.29
CA GLY A 63 6.87 -7.17 3.35
C GLY A 63 7.23 -5.92 4.13
N MET A 64 6.66 -4.79 3.72
CA MET A 64 7.02 -3.48 4.24
C MET A 64 6.59 -3.26 5.69
N LYS A 65 5.44 -3.80 6.12
CA LYS A 65 4.90 -3.61 7.49
C LYS A 65 5.80 -4.18 8.60
N LYS A 66 6.81 -4.97 8.24
CA LYS A 66 7.83 -5.53 9.15
C LYS A 66 8.90 -4.51 9.52
N LEU A 67 9.17 -3.56 8.63
CA LEU A 67 10.25 -2.58 8.76
C LEU A 67 9.73 -1.17 9.00
N TYR A 68 8.60 -0.84 8.36
CA TYR A 68 8.09 0.52 8.33
C TYR A 68 6.67 0.59 8.88
N TRP A 69 6.31 1.78 9.34
CA TRP A 69 4.96 2.09 9.75
C TRP A 69 4.60 3.56 9.50
N TRP A 70 3.38 3.80 9.03
CA TRP A 70 2.74 5.11 9.01
C TRP A 70 1.20 4.98 8.95
N PRO A 71 0.44 6.03 9.30
CA PRO A 71 -1.01 6.04 9.14
C PRO A 71 -1.43 5.75 7.69
N ASN A 72 -2.45 4.93 7.48
CA ASN A 72 -2.98 4.58 6.15
C ASN A 72 -2.01 3.84 5.19
N MET A 73 -0.90 3.30 5.69
CA MET A 73 0.10 2.56 4.89
C MET A 73 -0.47 1.54 3.90
N LYS A 74 -1.45 0.73 4.29
CA LYS A 74 -2.07 -0.25 3.38
C LYS A 74 -2.82 0.41 2.22
N ALA A 75 -3.54 1.50 2.49
CA ALA A 75 -4.26 2.25 1.48
C ALA A 75 -3.29 2.94 0.51
N ASP A 76 -2.25 3.59 1.05
CA ASP A 76 -1.22 4.24 0.24
C ASP A 76 -0.54 3.26 -0.73
N ILE A 77 -0.16 2.07 -0.23
CA ILE A 77 0.42 1.00 -1.06
C ILE A 77 -0.57 0.54 -2.14
N THR A 78 -1.85 0.40 -1.80
CA THR A 78 -2.88 0.00 -2.77
C THR A 78 -3.03 1.05 -3.87
N THR A 79 -3.08 2.33 -3.50
CA THR A 79 -3.14 3.45 -4.45
C THR A 79 -1.88 3.58 -5.29
N TYR A 80 -0.71 3.27 -4.73
CA TYR A 80 0.55 3.27 -5.46
C TYR A 80 0.56 2.17 -6.54
N VAL A 81 0.26 0.92 -6.14
CA VAL A 81 0.26 -0.23 -7.06
C VAL A 81 -0.83 -0.11 -8.12
N SER A 82 -1.99 0.49 -7.80
CA SER A 82 -3.06 0.69 -8.79
C SER A 82 -2.67 1.62 -9.94
N LYS A 83 -1.66 2.49 -9.73
CA LYS A 83 -1.11 3.38 -10.78
C LYS A 83 -0.05 2.68 -11.65
N CYS A 84 0.38 1.46 -11.30
CA CYS A 84 1.33 0.71 -12.11
C CYS A 84 0.64 0.03 -13.31
N LEU A 85 1.01 0.44 -14.53
CA LEU A 85 0.46 -0.14 -15.77
C LEU A 85 0.69 -1.65 -15.88
N THR A 86 1.87 -2.13 -15.47
CA THR A 86 2.19 -3.56 -15.50
C THR A 86 1.30 -4.36 -14.57
N CYS A 87 1.11 -3.89 -13.33
CA CYS A 87 0.22 -4.54 -12.37
C CYS A 87 -1.25 -4.50 -12.82
N ALA A 88 -1.68 -3.40 -13.45
CA ALA A 88 -3.04 -3.27 -13.99
C ALA A 88 -3.33 -4.29 -15.10
N LYS A 89 -2.38 -4.51 -16.03
CA LYS A 89 -2.51 -5.50 -17.10
C LYS A 89 -2.64 -6.92 -16.57
N VAL A 90 -1.73 -7.32 -15.68
CA VAL A 90 -1.77 -8.65 -15.03
C VAL A 90 -3.09 -8.86 -14.30
N LYS A 91 -3.60 -7.85 -13.60
CA LYS A 91 -4.90 -7.95 -12.91
C LYS A 91 -6.04 -8.21 -13.88
N ALA A 92 -6.08 -7.52 -15.03
CA ALA A 92 -7.12 -7.69 -16.03
C ALA A 92 -7.11 -9.11 -16.65
N GLU A 93 -5.93 -9.66 -16.92
CA GLU A 93 -5.78 -11.03 -17.43
C GLU A 93 -6.31 -12.11 -16.48
N HIS A 94 -6.14 -11.91 -15.16
CA HIS A 94 -6.58 -12.86 -14.14
C HIS A 94 -8.03 -12.64 -13.67
N GLN A 95 -8.70 -11.56 -14.09
CA GLN A 95 -10.13 -11.43 -13.81
C GLN A 95 -10.88 -12.47 -14.63
N ARG A 96 -11.79 -13.20 -13.98
CA ARG A 96 -12.70 -14.11 -14.67
C ARG A 96 -13.48 -13.27 -15.71
N PRO A 97 -13.47 -13.63 -17.00
CA PRO A 97 -14.31 -12.95 -17.97
C PRO A 97 -15.76 -13.07 -17.50
N SER A 98 -16.48 -11.96 -17.47
CA SER A 98 -17.92 -11.97 -17.26
C SER A 98 -18.52 -12.80 -18.40
N GLY A 99 -19.01 -14.00 -18.08
CA GLY A 99 -19.65 -14.86 -19.07
C GLY A 99 -20.81 -14.13 -19.73
N LEU A 100 -20.99 -14.33 -21.03
CA LEU A 100 -22.13 -13.79 -21.77
C LEU A 100 -23.41 -14.36 -21.14
N LEU A 101 -24.22 -13.53 -20.48
CA LEU A 101 -25.53 -13.94 -20.00
C LEU A 101 -26.43 -14.08 -21.23
N VAL A 102 -26.57 -15.31 -21.73
CA VAL A 102 -27.57 -15.62 -22.75
C VAL A 102 -28.94 -15.52 -22.08
N GLN A 103 -29.75 -14.55 -22.51
CA GLN A 103 -31.15 -14.51 -22.11
C GLN A 103 -31.86 -15.69 -22.78
N PRO A 104 -32.56 -16.56 -22.03
CA PRO A 104 -33.35 -17.61 -22.64
C PRO A 104 -34.49 -16.96 -23.44
N GLU A 105 -34.63 -17.36 -24.70
CA GLU A 105 -35.76 -16.97 -25.53
C GLU A 105 -37.02 -17.53 -24.87
N ILE A 106 -37.84 -16.63 -24.32
CA ILE A 106 -39.17 -16.97 -23.85
C ILE A 106 -39.98 -17.26 -25.10
N LEU A 107 -40.18 -18.54 -25.40
CA LEU A 107 -41.11 -18.98 -26.43
C LEU A 107 -42.52 -18.57 -25.98
N GLN A 108 -43.16 -17.66 -26.73
CA GLN A 108 -44.57 -17.30 -26.53
C GLN A 108 -45.50 -18.43 -26.97
#